data_AF-A0A9D5H5E3-F1
#
_entry.id   AF-A0A9D5H5E3-F1
#
_cell.length_a   1.000
_cell.length_b   1.000
_cell.length_c   1.000
_cell.angle_alpha   90.00
_cell.angle_beta   90.00
_cell.angle_gamma   90.00
#
_symmetry.space_group_name_H-M   'P 1'
#
loop_
_entity.id
_entity.type
_entity.pdbx_description
1 polymer ?
#
loop_
_entity_poly.entity_id
_entity_poly.type
_entity_poly.pdbx_seq_one_letter_code
_entity_poly.pdbx_strand_id
1 'polypeptide(L)'
;MAATSSSRVSHFDRSSPRKAPMADHQNGSAKASASGNRYKIDLENFRKRLKGFYSHWREHKYNLWAASDVVAIATPPPSEDRHYLKSSAFHIWMLGYEFTETIMVFMNRQIHFLCSQKKANLLGTLKESAKEAVGADVVIHVKAKNDDGIGLMEEILLAVRTQLKSDSVVVGYIAREAPEGKLLETWSEKLSRSGFQLSNVTNGFSELFAVKDDSELTCVKKAAYLTSSVMKNFVYPKLEKIIDEENKVSHSSLMDDTEKVILDPLKVKVELKAEKVDICYPPIFQSGGEFDLRPSASSNDDDLYYDSTSVILCAIGSRYNCYCSNVARTYLIDANPMQRKAYKVLHKAHDAAIAALKSGNKVSAAYQAAVAVVEKVAPEILRHLTKTAGTGIGLEFRESGYSLNSTNDRVVKPGMVFNVSLGFENLQAQTKNPKTEKFSLLVADTVVVVGCGLPPEVLTQALPTAGY
;
A
#
# COMPACT_ATOMS: atom_id res chain seq x y z
N MET A 1 -45.78 -2.50 18.93
CA MET A 1 -45.51 -3.75 18.19
C MET A 1 -44.44 -3.45 17.17
N ALA A 2 -43.19 -3.80 17.50
CA ALA A 2 -42.06 -3.68 16.60
C ALA A 2 -41.98 -4.94 15.73
N ALA A 3 -41.99 -4.80 14.41
CA ALA A 3 -41.73 -5.88 13.48
C ALA A 3 -40.30 -5.70 12.94
N THR A 4 -39.42 -6.57 13.42
CA THR A 4 -38.05 -6.77 12.93
C THR A 4 -38.08 -7.46 11.57
N SER A 5 -37.59 -6.82 10.51
CA SER A 5 -37.22 -7.49 9.26
C SER A 5 -35.71 -7.77 9.26
N SER A 6 -35.39 -9.05 9.44
CA SER A 6 -34.07 -9.63 9.23
C SER A 6 -33.81 -9.70 7.72
N SER A 7 -32.87 -8.89 7.21
CA SER A 7 -32.30 -9.11 5.88
C SER A 7 -31.10 -10.04 6.01
N ARG A 8 -31.25 -11.23 5.42
CA ARG A 8 -30.20 -12.24 5.25
C ARG A 8 -29.04 -11.63 4.46
N VAL A 9 -27.87 -11.54 5.08
CA VAL A 9 -26.60 -11.37 4.37
C VAL A 9 -26.30 -12.70 3.68
N SER A 10 -26.42 -12.75 2.36
CA SER A 10 -25.90 -13.84 1.55
C SER A 10 -24.37 -13.80 1.59
N HIS A 11 -23.76 -14.81 2.18
CA HIS A 11 -22.32 -15.07 2.06
C HIS A 11 -22.00 -15.44 0.61
N PHE A 12 -21.53 -14.46 -0.17
CA PHE A 12 -20.75 -14.71 -1.37
C PHE A 12 -19.27 -14.74 -1.01
N ASP A 13 -18.59 -15.75 -1.54
CA ASP A 13 -17.15 -16.00 -1.45
C ASP A 13 -16.41 -14.80 -2.08
N ARG A 14 -15.90 -13.89 -1.24
CA ARG A 14 -15.18 -12.69 -1.69
C ARG A 14 -13.78 -13.10 -2.08
N SER A 15 -13.38 -12.88 -3.35
CA SER A 15 -11.97 -13.02 -3.73
C SER A 15 -11.18 -11.85 -3.15
N SER A 16 -10.53 -12.10 -2.03
CA SER A 16 -9.58 -11.17 -1.40
C SER A 16 -8.31 -11.02 -2.27
N PRO A 17 -7.60 -9.87 -2.24
CA PRO A 17 -6.32 -9.67 -2.93
C PRO A 17 -5.36 -10.84 -2.70
N ARG A 18 -4.69 -11.34 -3.75
CA ARG A 18 -3.78 -12.49 -3.63
C ARG A 18 -2.57 -12.09 -2.79
N LYS A 19 -2.48 -12.67 -1.60
CA LYS A 19 -1.35 -12.55 -0.66
C LYS A 19 0.00 -12.47 -1.39
N ALA A 20 0.85 -11.55 -0.94
CA ALA A 20 2.26 -11.54 -1.31
C ALA A 20 2.84 -12.97 -1.19
N PRO A 21 3.85 -13.37 -1.99
CA PRO A 21 4.35 -14.74 -1.94
C PRO A 21 4.75 -15.09 -0.49
N MET A 22 3.90 -15.93 0.14
CA MET A 22 4.04 -16.35 1.52
C MET A 22 4.86 -17.62 1.56
N ALA A 23 5.82 -17.71 2.48
CA ALA A 23 6.73 -18.86 2.56
C ALA A 23 6.06 -20.20 2.95
N ASP A 24 4.73 -20.30 3.16
CA ASP A 24 4.13 -21.45 3.87
C ASP A 24 2.72 -21.98 3.45
N HIS A 25 2.04 -21.50 2.41
CA HIS A 25 0.67 -22.00 2.11
C HIS A 25 0.61 -23.22 1.17
N GLN A 26 0.55 -24.43 1.76
CA GLN A 26 -0.34 -25.54 1.35
C GLN A 26 -0.68 -26.36 2.60
N ASN A 27 -1.92 -26.25 3.07
CA ASN A 27 -2.54 -27.22 3.99
C ASN A 27 -3.84 -27.67 3.32
N GLY A 28 -3.72 -28.64 2.44
CA GLY A 28 -4.82 -29.28 1.73
C GLY A 28 -4.28 -30.53 1.04
N SER A 29 -4.91 -31.68 1.25
CA SER A 29 -4.41 -32.98 0.82
C SER A 29 -4.20 -33.05 -0.70
N ALA A 30 -2.95 -33.00 -1.14
CA ALA A 30 -2.55 -33.40 -2.48
C ALA A 30 -1.25 -34.20 -2.37
N LYS A 31 -1.24 -35.36 -3.04
CA LYS A 31 -0.19 -36.39 -2.99
C LYS A 31 1.21 -35.79 -3.12
N ALA A 32 2.10 -36.24 -2.25
CA ALA A 32 3.51 -35.91 -2.24
C ALA A 32 4.15 -36.23 -3.59
N SER A 33 4.60 -35.20 -4.29
CA SER A 33 5.67 -35.30 -5.28
C SER A 33 6.88 -34.56 -4.71
N ALA A 34 8.02 -35.27 -4.66
CA ALA A 34 9.27 -34.74 -4.19
C ALA A 34 9.69 -33.54 -5.05
N SER A 35 9.65 -32.34 -4.49
CA SER A 35 10.20 -31.14 -5.11
C SER A 35 10.90 -30.31 -4.05
N GLY A 36 12.15 -29.92 -4.33
CA GLY A 36 12.97 -29.10 -3.43
C GLY A 36 12.29 -27.77 -3.08
N ASN A 37 12.77 -27.13 -2.00
CA ASN A 37 12.22 -25.87 -1.50
C ASN A 37 11.95 -24.86 -2.63
N ARG A 38 10.66 -24.60 -2.91
CA ARG A 38 10.19 -23.67 -3.96
C ARG A 38 10.52 -22.21 -3.67
N TYR A 39 10.88 -21.88 -2.43
CA TYR A 39 11.26 -20.54 -1.98
C TYR A 39 12.77 -20.42 -1.82
N LYS A 40 13.36 -19.40 -2.45
CA LYS A 40 14.80 -19.11 -2.38
C LYS A 40 14.99 -17.61 -2.12
N ILE A 41 15.59 -17.28 -0.99
CA ILE A 41 15.93 -15.89 -0.66
C ILE A 41 17.11 -15.45 -1.53
N ASP A 42 17.01 -14.26 -2.10
CA ASP A 42 18.12 -13.60 -2.79
C ASP A 42 19.12 -13.09 -1.76
N LEU A 43 20.20 -13.86 -1.54
CA LEU A 43 21.20 -13.56 -0.52
C LEU A 43 22.00 -12.30 -0.84
N GLU A 44 22.22 -11.97 -2.12
CA GLU A 44 22.92 -10.74 -2.51
C GLU A 44 22.07 -9.51 -2.14
N ASN A 45 20.80 -9.53 -2.53
CA ASN A 45 19.88 -8.45 -2.22
C ASN A 45 19.63 -8.33 -0.71
N PHE A 46 19.53 -9.46 -0.01
CA PHE A 46 19.46 -9.49 1.45
C PHE A 46 20.67 -8.78 2.09
N ARG A 47 21.91 -9.11 1.68
CA ARG A 47 23.11 -8.44 2.21
C ARG A 47 23.09 -6.94 1.95
N LYS A 48 22.77 -6.53 0.72
CA LYS A 48 22.65 -5.11 0.32
C LYS A 48 21.66 -4.39 1.23
N ARG A 49 20.46 -4.94 1.40
CA ARG A 49 19.36 -4.32 2.16
C ARG A 49 19.60 -4.36 3.67
N LEU A 50 20.17 -5.43 4.20
CA LEU A 50 20.56 -5.51 5.61
C LEU A 50 21.62 -4.46 5.95
N LYS A 51 22.65 -4.31 5.11
CA LYS A 51 23.66 -3.26 5.27
C LYS A 51 23.04 -1.86 5.20
N GLY A 52 22.10 -1.64 4.27
CA GLY A 52 21.33 -0.41 4.16
C GLY A 52 20.53 -0.10 5.42
N PHE A 53 19.78 -1.07 5.93
CA PHE A 53 19.01 -0.96 7.17
C PHE A 53 19.88 -0.59 8.38
N TYR A 54 20.96 -1.32 8.64
CA TYR A 54 21.86 -1.04 9.77
C TYR A 54 22.59 0.30 9.64
N SER A 55 22.97 0.70 8.41
CA SER A 55 23.62 1.99 8.18
C SER A 55 22.63 3.14 8.44
N HIS A 56 21.42 3.05 7.88
CA HIS A 56 20.35 4.03 8.10
C HIS A 56 19.92 4.09 9.58
N TRP A 57 19.86 2.95 10.27
CA TRP A 57 19.57 2.89 11.70
C TRP A 57 20.63 3.63 12.53
N ARG A 58 21.92 3.40 12.26
CA ARG A 58 23.01 4.11 12.96
C ARG A 58 23.05 5.60 12.65
N GLU A 59 22.94 5.97 11.37
CA GLU A 59 23.02 7.36 10.93
C GLU A 59 21.86 8.22 11.46
N HIS A 60 20.66 7.64 11.56
CA HIS A 60 19.46 8.34 11.98
C HIS A 60 18.91 7.85 13.33
N LYS A 61 19.80 7.36 14.21
CA LYS A 61 19.44 6.71 15.48
C LYS A 61 18.45 7.54 16.31
N TYR A 62 18.71 8.83 16.47
CA TYR A 62 17.90 9.70 17.33
C TYR A 62 16.65 10.27 16.65
N ASN A 63 16.77 10.71 15.40
CA ASN A 63 15.72 11.45 14.70
C ASN A 63 14.65 10.55 14.06
N LEU A 64 15.00 9.33 13.61
CA LEU A 64 14.05 8.43 12.93
C LEU A 64 13.83 7.11 13.65
N TRP A 65 14.83 6.64 14.41
CA TRP A 65 14.79 5.38 15.15
C TRP A 65 14.62 5.56 16.66
N ALA A 66 14.24 6.76 17.11
CA ALA A 66 13.85 7.05 18.50
C ALA A 66 14.87 6.55 19.54
N ALA A 67 16.16 6.71 19.24
CA ALA A 67 17.28 6.25 20.04
C ALA A 67 17.31 4.74 20.33
N SER A 68 16.61 3.91 19.54
CA SER A 68 16.51 2.47 19.79
C SER A 68 17.86 1.76 19.73
N ASP A 69 18.07 0.85 20.67
CA ASP A 69 19.22 -0.08 20.73
C ASP A 69 18.89 -1.43 20.11
N VAL A 70 17.60 -1.75 20.08
CA VAL A 70 17.03 -2.97 19.50
C VAL A 70 15.85 -2.58 18.61
N VAL A 71 15.65 -3.25 17.48
CA VAL A 71 14.42 -3.13 16.69
C VAL A 71 13.73 -4.47 16.66
N ALA A 72 12.51 -4.53 17.21
CA ALA A 72 11.66 -5.70 17.21
C ALA A 72 10.51 -5.52 16.20
N ILE A 73 10.39 -6.48 15.28
CA ILE A 73 9.36 -6.52 14.25
C ILE A 73 8.59 -7.82 14.43
N ALA A 74 7.30 -7.72 14.68
CA ALA A 74 6.42 -8.87 14.84
C ALA A 74 5.34 -8.81 13.76
N THR A 75 5.28 -9.83 12.91
CA THR A 75 4.30 -9.89 11.81
C THR A 75 3.21 -10.89 12.15
N PRO A 76 1.92 -10.50 12.07
CA PRO A 76 0.80 -11.33 12.49
C PRO A 76 0.58 -12.54 11.58
N PRO A 77 -0.31 -13.46 11.97
CA PRO A 77 -0.82 -14.50 11.08
C PRO A 77 -1.44 -13.90 9.80
N PRO A 78 -1.59 -14.71 8.74
CA PRO A 78 -2.28 -14.28 7.54
C PRO A 78 -3.72 -13.83 7.86
N SER A 79 -4.11 -12.65 7.36
CA SER A 79 -5.48 -12.13 7.44
C SER A 79 -5.97 -11.73 6.04
N GLU A 80 -7.28 -11.80 5.82
CA GLU A 80 -7.90 -11.31 4.58
C GLU A 80 -8.24 -9.81 4.64
N ASP A 81 -8.40 -9.26 5.84
CA ASP A 81 -8.81 -7.87 6.04
C ASP A 81 -7.62 -6.90 6.17
N ARG A 82 -6.41 -7.43 6.38
CA ARG A 82 -5.20 -6.63 6.65
C ARG A 82 -4.21 -6.73 5.51
N HIS A 83 -4.10 -5.64 4.77
CA HIS A 83 -3.10 -5.47 3.72
C HIS A 83 -2.08 -4.40 4.13
N TYR A 84 -0.89 -4.45 3.53
CA TYR A 84 0.13 -3.39 3.62
C TYR A 84 0.63 -3.08 5.04
N LEU A 85 0.81 -4.12 5.86
CA LEU A 85 1.55 -3.97 7.11
C LEU A 85 3.00 -3.58 6.80
N LYS A 86 3.53 -2.66 7.59
CA LYS A 86 4.92 -2.19 7.52
C LYS A 86 5.89 -3.31 7.91
N SER A 87 5.48 -4.17 8.86
CA SER A 87 6.21 -5.39 9.21
C SER A 87 6.34 -6.33 8.00
N SER A 88 5.23 -6.60 7.29
CA SER A 88 5.23 -7.37 6.04
C SER A 88 6.02 -6.69 4.92
N ALA A 89 5.90 -5.38 4.75
CA ALA A 89 6.68 -4.61 3.79
C ALA A 89 8.19 -4.75 4.06
N PHE A 90 8.61 -4.71 5.33
CA PHE A 90 10.01 -4.93 5.72
C PHE A 90 10.48 -6.35 5.38
N HIS A 91 9.65 -7.38 5.63
CA HIS A 91 9.99 -8.76 5.25
C HIS A 91 10.17 -8.90 3.74
N ILE A 92 9.23 -8.39 2.95
CA ILE A 92 9.29 -8.46 1.48
C ILE A 92 10.48 -7.65 0.97
N TRP A 93 10.73 -6.47 1.55
CA TRP A 93 11.89 -5.66 1.20
C TRP A 93 13.18 -6.44 1.49
N MET A 94 13.36 -6.94 2.70
CA MET A 94 14.62 -7.56 3.11
C MET A 94 14.84 -8.97 2.51
N LEU A 95 13.78 -9.77 2.39
CA LEU A 95 13.86 -11.22 2.14
C LEU A 95 13.15 -11.66 0.85
N GLY A 96 12.40 -10.77 0.20
CA GLY A 96 11.60 -11.07 -0.99
C GLY A 96 10.27 -11.80 -0.72
N TYR A 97 10.00 -12.16 0.53
CA TYR A 97 8.82 -12.93 0.94
C TYR A 97 8.23 -12.39 2.24
N GLU A 98 6.94 -12.65 2.43
CA GLU A 98 6.28 -12.38 3.70
C GLU A 98 6.41 -13.60 4.64
N PHE A 99 6.94 -13.35 5.84
CA PHE A 99 7.00 -14.31 6.93
C PHE A 99 5.97 -13.95 8.00
N THR A 100 4.74 -14.45 7.85
CA THR A 100 3.66 -14.27 8.84
C THR A 100 3.96 -14.99 10.15
N GLU A 101 3.25 -14.65 11.23
CA GLU A 101 3.39 -15.26 12.56
C GLU A 101 4.88 -15.45 12.95
N THR A 102 5.67 -14.38 12.80
CA THR A 102 7.13 -14.40 12.97
C THR A 102 7.58 -13.15 13.70
N ILE A 103 8.49 -13.31 14.66
CA ILE A 103 9.14 -12.20 15.37
C ILE A 103 10.60 -12.13 14.95
N MET A 104 11.06 -10.96 14.54
CA MET A 104 12.43 -10.65 14.17
C MET A 104 12.97 -9.56 15.11
N VAL A 105 14.09 -9.83 15.78
CA VAL A 105 14.72 -8.89 16.72
C VAL A 105 16.14 -8.60 16.26
N PHE A 106 16.37 -7.36 15.86
CA PHE A 106 17.65 -6.87 15.34
C PHE A 106 18.43 -6.16 16.46
N MET A 107 19.65 -6.61 16.69
CA MET A 107 20.62 -6.00 17.60
C MET A 107 21.97 -5.78 16.89
N ASN A 108 22.92 -5.13 17.56
CA ASN A 108 24.23 -4.82 16.97
C ASN A 108 25.06 -6.07 16.61
N ARG A 109 25.00 -7.12 17.42
CA ARG A 109 25.81 -8.35 17.21
C ARG A 109 24.98 -9.59 16.89
N GLN A 110 23.67 -9.54 17.07
CA GLN A 110 22.80 -10.70 16.86
C GLN A 110 21.49 -10.30 16.17
N ILE A 111 20.96 -11.22 15.37
CA ILE A 111 19.62 -11.12 14.79
C ILE A 111 18.87 -12.38 15.20
N HIS A 112 17.77 -12.22 15.92
CA HIS A 112 16.95 -13.34 16.39
C HIS A 112 15.69 -13.47 15.55
N PHE A 113 15.36 -14.70 15.16
CA PHE A 113 14.11 -15.04 14.50
C PHE A 113 13.36 -16.08 15.31
N LEU A 114 12.13 -15.77 15.73
CA LEU A 114 11.19 -16.72 16.34
C LEU A 114 10.10 -17.06 15.34
N CYS A 115 10.09 -18.31 14.87
CA CYS A 115 9.23 -18.76 13.76
C CYS A 115 8.99 -20.28 13.77
N SER A 116 8.19 -20.78 12.83
CA SER A 116 7.97 -22.22 12.61
C SER A 116 9.21 -22.93 12.06
N GLN A 117 9.29 -24.26 12.19
CA GLN A 117 10.41 -25.06 11.64
C GLN A 117 10.62 -24.86 10.12
N LYS A 118 9.54 -24.69 9.36
CA LYS A 118 9.64 -24.48 7.91
C LYS A 118 10.32 -23.15 7.59
N LYS A 119 9.90 -22.07 8.26
CA LYS A 119 10.50 -20.73 8.14
C LYS A 119 11.94 -20.72 8.64
N ALA A 120 12.22 -21.43 9.73
CA ALA A 120 13.55 -21.58 10.29
C ALA A 120 14.56 -22.17 9.28
N ASN A 121 14.14 -23.15 8.47
CA ASN A 121 15.00 -23.74 7.43
C ASN A 121 15.39 -22.71 6.35
N LEU A 122 14.47 -21.81 5.99
CA LEU A 122 14.74 -20.74 5.01
C LEU A 122 15.60 -19.63 5.64
N LEU A 123 15.20 -19.13 6.80
CA LEU A 123 15.91 -18.05 7.51
C LEU A 123 17.30 -18.47 8.01
N GLY A 124 17.51 -19.76 8.25
CA GLY A 124 18.82 -20.32 8.60
C GLY A 124 19.87 -20.13 7.50
N THR A 125 19.45 -19.98 6.24
CA THR A 125 20.37 -19.71 5.11
C THR A 125 21.01 -18.32 5.17
N LEU A 126 20.47 -17.42 6.01
CA LEU A 126 20.93 -16.04 6.14
C LEU A 126 22.17 -15.88 7.04
N LYS A 127 22.59 -16.93 7.76
CA LYS A 127 23.65 -16.86 8.78
C LYS A 127 24.95 -16.24 8.25
N GLU A 128 25.53 -16.83 7.20
CA GLU A 128 26.77 -16.33 6.62
C GLU A 128 26.59 -14.93 6.01
N SER A 129 25.49 -14.72 5.28
CA SER A 129 25.21 -13.44 4.64
C SER A 129 25.04 -12.29 5.65
N ALA A 130 24.39 -12.53 6.80
CA ALA A 130 24.25 -11.55 7.86
C ALA A 130 25.60 -11.23 8.53
N LYS A 131 26.43 -12.27 8.73
CA LYS A 131 27.78 -12.13 9.27
C LYS A 131 28.67 -11.29 8.36
N GLU A 132 28.66 -11.57 7.06
CA GLU A 132 29.40 -10.82 6.05
C GLU A 132 28.92 -9.37 5.94
N ALA A 133 27.60 -9.13 5.96
CA ALA A 133 27.05 -7.80 5.69
C ALA A 133 27.19 -6.83 6.87
N VAL A 134 26.96 -7.30 8.10
CA VAL A 134 26.88 -6.43 9.28
C VAL A 134 27.58 -6.99 10.52
N GLY A 135 28.23 -8.16 10.42
CA GLY A 135 28.94 -8.79 11.54
C GLY A 135 28.04 -9.47 12.57
N ALA A 136 26.73 -9.55 12.31
CA ALA A 136 25.74 -10.08 13.25
C ALA A 136 25.54 -11.59 13.10
N ASP A 137 25.45 -12.29 14.23
CA ASP A 137 25.14 -13.72 14.28
C ASP A 137 23.62 -13.94 14.22
N VAL A 138 23.17 -14.80 13.31
CA VAL A 138 21.74 -15.17 13.20
C VAL A 138 21.41 -16.32 14.13
N VAL A 139 20.47 -16.06 15.06
CA VAL A 139 19.96 -17.03 16.03
C VAL A 139 18.52 -17.37 15.67
N ILE A 140 18.24 -18.67 15.48
CA ILE A 140 16.91 -19.15 15.09
C ILE A 140 16.26 -19.86 16.28
N HIS A 141 15.09 -19.37 16.67
CA HIS A 141 14.23 -19.90 17.70
C HIS A 141 13.04 -20.60 17.04
N VAL A 142 13.01 -21.94 17.12
CA VAL A 142 11.98 -22.74 16.46
C VAL A 142 10.81 -22.96 17.41
N LYS A 143 9.67 -22.35 17.11
CA LYS A 143 8.42 -22.60 17.83
C LYS A 143 7.77 -23.88 17.32
N ALA A 144 7.68 -24.90 18.18
CA ALA A 144 6.94 -26.12 17.88
C ALA A 144 5.42 -25.86 17.82
N LYS A 145 4.66 -26.82 17.26
CA LYS A 145 3.21 -26.68 17.07
C LYS A 145 2.43 -26.53 18.39
N ASN A 146 2.86 -27.25 19.43
CA ASN A 146 2.20 -27.26 20.74
C ASN A 146 2.87 -26.32 21.75
N ASP A 147 3.85 -25.53 21.30
CA ASP A 147 4.60 -24.60 22.10
C ASP A 147 4.01 -23.18 21.95
N ASP A 148 3.85 -22.49 23.07
CA ASP A 148 3.30 -21.12 23.12
C ASP A 148 4.36 -20.04 22.80
N GLY A 149 5.63 -20.42 22.72
CA GLY A 149 6.77 -19.56 22.42
C GLY A 149 7.29 -18.78 23.62
N ILE A 150 6.72 -18.92 24.82
CA ILE A 150 7.05 -18.06 25.97
C ILE A 150 8.53 -18.20 26.36
N GLY A 151 9.02 -19.43 26.52
CA GLY A 151 10.43 -19.66 26.87
C GLY A 151 11.39 -19.08 25.83
N LEU A 152 11.05 -19.22 24.55
CA LEU A 152 11.84 -18.68 23.44
C LEU A 152 11.85 -17.14 23.43
N MET A 153 10.73 -16.51 23.77
CA MET A 153 10.67 -15.05 23.94
C MET A 153 11.53 -14.59 25.11
N GLU A 154 11.52 -15.32 26.23
CA GLU A 154 12.35 -15.02 27.40
C GLU A 154 13.84 -15.12 27.09
N GLU A 155 14.26 -16.12 26.30
CA GLU A 155 15.63 -16.23 25.79
C GLU A 155 16.04 -15.02 24.95
N ILE A 156 15.17 -14.52 24.07
CA ILE A 156 15.44 -13.32 23.27
C ILE A 156 15.60 -12.10 24.18
N LEU A 157 14.68 -11.88 25.13
CA LEU A 157 14.75 -10.75 26.06
C LEU A 157 16.00 -10.83 26.96
N LEU A 158 16.39 -12.03 27.37
CA LEU A 158 17.64 -12.25 28.13
C LEU A 158 18.88 -11.93 27.29
N ALA A 159 18.90 -12.31 26.01
CA ALA A 159 19.99 -11.96 25.09
C ALA A 159 20.12 -10.44 24.93
N VAL A 160 18.99 -9.73 24.81
CA VAL A 160 18.97 -8.25 24.76
C VAL A 160 19.64 -7.65 26.01
N ARG A 161 19.25 -8.09 27.22
CA ARG A 161 19.85 -7.60 28.48
C ARG A 161 21.35 -7.89 28.56
N THR A 162 21.75 -9.10 28.18
CA THR A 162 23.13 -9.57 28.26
C THR A 162 24.05 -8.79 27.31
N GLN A 163 23.58 -8.48 26.10
CA GLN A 163 24.38 -7.81 25.08
C GLN A 163 24.58 -6.32 25.38
N LEU A 164 23.57 -5.62 25.88
CA LEU A 164 23.61 -4.16 26.04
C LEU A 164 24.15 -3.69 27.39
N LYS A 165 24.18 -4.56 28.42
CA LYS A 165 24.75 -4.27 29.76
C LYS A 165 24.37 -2.87 30.29
N SER A 166 23.13 -2.46 30.04
CA SER A 166 22.56 -1.16 30.41
C SER A 166 21.20 -1.36 31.04
N ASP A 167 20.90 -0.58 32.07
CA ASP A 167 19.59 -0.55 32.72
C ASP A 167 18.55 0.23 31.91
N SER A 168 18.97 0.93 30.85
CA SER A 168 18.12 1.79 30.01
C SER A 168 18.12 1.36 28.54
N VAL A 169 17.67 0.13 28.27
CA VAL A 169 17.54 -0.38 26.90
C VAL A 169 16.29 0.18 26.23
N VAL A 170 16.45 0.75 25.03
CA VAL A 170 15.33 1.20 24.20
C VAL A 170 15.03 0.17 23.09
N VAL A 171 13.84 -0.42 23.12
CA VAL A 171 13.34 -1.31 22.07
C VAL A 171 12.40 -0.54 21.13
N GLY A 172 12.86 -0.40 19.89
CA GLY A 172 12.07 0.11 18.79
C GLY A 172 11.04 -0.92 18.32
N TYR A 173 9.79 -0.50 18.14
CA TYR A 173 8.73 -1.29 17.54
C TYR A 173 7.93 -0.49 16.49
N ILE A 174 7.22 -1.19 15.62
CA ILE A 174 6.31 -0.57 14.65
C ILE A 174 5.00 -0.23 15.37
N ALA A 175 4.73 1.06 15.58
CA ALA A 175 3.47 1.48 16.16
C ALA A 175 2.31 1.36 15.15
N ARG A 176 1.08 1.25 15.68
CA ARG A 176 -0.19 1.15 14.93
C ARG A 176 -0.42 -0.18 14.20
N GLU A 177 0.42 -1.18 14.43
CA GLU A 177 0.10 -2.57 14.12
C GLU A 177 -0.32 -3.25 15.42
N ALA A 178 -1.62 -3.47 15.59
CA ALA A 178 -2.14 -4.15 16.77
C ALA A 178 -1.66 -5.60 16.77
N PRO A 179 -1.14 -6.12 17.91
CA PRO A 179 -0.78 -7.53 18.00
C PRO A 179 -2.03 -8.38 17.73
N GLU A 180 -1.88 -9.38 16.88
CA GLU A 180 -2.96 -10.30 16.54
C GLU A 180 -2.40 -11.71 16.47
N GLY A 181 -3.16 -12.63 17.05
CA GLY A 181 -2.76 -14.02 17.15
C GLY A 181 -1.93 -14.23 18.40
N LYS A 182 -2.13 -15.42 19.00
CA LYS A 182 -1.62 -15.77 20.32
C LYS A 182 -0.12 -15.46 20.49
N LEU A 183 0.69 -15.77 19.47
CA LEU A 183 2.14 -15.51 19.52
C LEU A 183 2.48 -14.02 19.71
N LEU A 184 1.84 -13.14 18.93
CA LEU A 184 2.13 -11.71 18.93
C LEU A 184 1.53 -11.00 20.14
N GLU A 185 0.34 -11.42 20.56
CA GLU A 185 -0.30 -10.95 21.79
C GLU A 185 0.59 -11.24 23.01
N THR A 186 1.08 -12.48 23.12
CA THR A 186 2.02 -12.88 24.18
C THR A 186 3.35 -12.14 24.08
N TRP A 187 3.90 -11.94 22.87
CA TRP A 187 5.12 -11.14 22.68
C TRP A 187 4.94 -9.70 23.13
N SER A 188 3.82 -9.06 22.78
CA SER A 188 3.51 -7.69 23.20
C SER A 188 3.35 -7.58 24.71
N GLU A 189 2.72 -8.57 25.36
CA GLU A 189 2.60 -8.62 26.82
C GLU A 189 3.98 -8.78 27.48
N LYS A 190 4.82 -9.71 27.01
CA LYS A 190 6.18 -9.91 27.53
C LYS A 190 7.06 -8.68 27.34
N LEU A 191 6.98 -8.05 26.16
CA LEU A 191 7.76 -6.85 25.87
C LEU A 191 7.34 -5.67 26.75
N SER A 192 6.04 -5.48 27.01
CA SER A 192 5.57 -4.43 27.92
C SER A 192 5.95 -4.68 29.39
N ARG A 193 6.06 -5.94 29.82
CA ARG A 193 6.52 -6.34 31.16
C ARG A 193 8.04 -6.50 31.29
N SER A 194 8.80 -6.29 30.21
CA SER A 194 10.25 -6.51 30.19
C SER A 194 11.06 -5.47 30.96
N GLY A 195 10.46 -4.32 31.30
CA GLY A 195 11.14 -3.17 31.88
C GLY A 195 11.92 -2.32 30.86
N PHE A 196 11.92 -2.69 29.58
CA PHE A 196 12.54 -1.89 28.52
C PHE A 196 11.70 -0.66 28.17
N GLN A 197 12.37 0.41 27.72
CA GLN A 197 11.69 1.54 27.13
C GLN A 197 11.24 1.19 25.71
N LEU A 198 9.94 1.31 25.42
CA LEU A 198 9.40 1.02 24.08
C LEU A 198 9.24 2.31 23.29
N SER A 199 9.79 2.34 22.08
CA SER A 199 9.76 3.53 21.22
C SER A 199 9.26 3.21 19.81
N ASN A 200 8.48 4.12 19.24
CA ASN A 200 7.95 3.98 17.89
C ASN A 200 9.04 4.27 16.84
N VAL A 201 9.34 3.29 15.99
CA VAL A 201 10.32 3.41 14.90
C VAL A 201 9.69 3.37 13.49
N THR A 202 8.37 3.50 13.39
CA THR A 202 7.62 3.52 12.11
C THR A 202 8.16 4.55 11.12
N ASN A 203 8.66 5.69 11.61
CA ASN A 203 9.26 6.73 10.77
C ASN A 203 10.61 6.32 10.15
N GLY A 204 11.40 5.49 10.85
CA GLY A 204 12.64 4.94 10.33
C GLY A 204 12.41 4.04 9.12
N PHE A 205 11.42 3.15 9.20
CA PHE A 205 11.02 2.32 8.06
C PHE A 205 10.42 3.15 6.92
N SER A 206 9.62 4.16 7.25
CA SER A 206 9.04 5.04 6.21
C SER A 206 10.12 5.73 5.38
N GLU A 207 11.20 6.21 6.01
CA GLU A 207 12.35 6.78 5.29
C GLU A 207 13.13 5.72 4.51
N LEU A 208 13.33 4.53 5.11
CA LEU A 208 14.08 3.43 4.50
C LEU A 208 13.46 2.95 3.18
N PHE A 209 12.14 2.94 3.07
CA PHE A 209 11.42 2.48 1.86
C PHE A 209 11.12 3.60 0.86
N ALA A 210 11.40 4.86 1.23
CA ALA A 210 10.92 6.01 0.47
C ALA A 210 11.52 6.06 -0.94
N VAL A 211 12.83 5.83 -1.04
CA VAL A 211 13.60 5.86 -2.30
C VAL A 211 13.72 4.45 -2.84
N LYS A 212 13.19 4.23 -4.04
CA LYS A 212 13.16 2.92 -4.71
C LYS A 212 14.43 2.76 -5.54
N ASP A 213 15.07 1.58 -5.46
CA ASP A 213 16.15 1.21 -6.36
C ASP A 213 15.63 0.83 -7.75
N ASP A 214 16.53 0.64 -8.73
CA ASP A 214 16.15 0.37 -10.13
C ASP A 214 15.26 -0.87 -10.30
N SER A 215 15.47 -1.89 -9.47
CA SER A 215 14.66 -3.11 -9.52
C SER A 215 13.25 -2.87 -8.98
N GLU A 216 13.13 -2.05 -7.95
CA GLU A 216 11.88 -1.63 -7.34
C GLU A 216 11.09 -0.70 -8.28
N LEU A 217 11.77 0.29 -8.88
CA LEU A 217 11.21 1.17 -9.89
C LEU A 217 10.72 0.38 -11.11
N THR A 218 11.46 -0.64 -11.55
CA THR A 218 11.01 -1.53 -12.62
C THR A 218 9.71 -2.25 -12.26
N CYS A 219 9.57 -2.70 -11.00
CA CYS A 219 8.34 -3.34 -10.55
C CYS A 219 7.16 -2.35 -10.50
N VAL A 220 7.37 -1.14 -9.98
CA VAL A 220 6.36 -0.07 -9.98
C VAL A 220 5.94 0.29 -11.42
N LYS A 221 6.89 0.42 -12.36
CA LYS A 221 6.60 0.73 -13.77
C LYS A 221 5.76 -0.36 -14.43
N LYS A 222 6.08 -1.64 -14.18
CA LYS A 222 5.27 -2.77 -14.67
C LYS A 222 3.85 -2.75 -14.10
N ALA A 223 3.71 -2.49 -12.80
CA ALA A 223 2.42 -2.35 -12.16
C ALA A 223 1.62 -1.18 -12.77
N ALA A 224 2.22 0.00 -12.90
CA ALA A 224 1.56 1.18 -13.47
C ALA A 224 1.16 0.98 -14.94
N TYR A 225 1.99 0.29 -15.73
CA TYR A 225 1.68 -0.05 -17.12
C TYR A 225 0.47 -0.98 -17.22
N LEU A 226 0.40 -2.02 -16.37
CA LEU A 226 -0.76 -2.89 -16.30
C LEU A 226 -2.02 -2.12 -15.88
N THR A 227 -1.93 -1.35 -14.80
CA THR A 227 -3.02 -0.48 -14.31
C THR A 227 -3.57 0.42 -15.42
N SER A 228 -2.69 1.10 -16.16
CA SER A 228 -3.08 1.97 -17.26
C SER A 228 -3.72 1.20 -18.41
N SER A 229 -3.18 0.02 -18.73
CA SER A 229 -3.69 -0.83 -19.80
C SER A 229 -5.06 -1.40 -19.47
N VAL A 230 -5.33 -1.76 -18.21
CA VAL A 230 -6.65 -2.19 -17.76
C VAL A 230 -7.66 -1.05 -17.84
N MET A 231 -7.30 0.14 -17.35
CA MET A 231 -8.18 1.30 -17.45
C MET A 231 -8.51 1.63 -18.92
N LYS A 232 -7.50 1.62 -19.81
CA LYS A 232 -7.64 2.00 -21.21
C LYS A 232 -8.34 0.95 -22.07
N ASN A 233 -7.92 -0.30 -21.96
CA ASN A 233 -8.28 -1.35 -22.91
C ASN A 233 -9.46 -2.20 -22.42
N PHE A 234 -9.85 -2.06 -21.15
CA PHE A 234 -10.97 -2.80 -20.58
C PHE A 234 -12.01 -1.88 -19.96
N VAL A 235 -11.65 -1.09 -18.94
CA VAL A 235 -12.63 -0.29 -18.18
C VAL A 235 -13.34 0.73 -19.06
N TYR A 236 -12.57 1.56 -19.79
CA TYR A 236 -13.16 2.59 -20.64
C TYR A 236 -14.09 2.02 -21.74
N PRO A 237 -13.66 1.05 -22.58
CA PRO A 237 -14.54 0.43 -23.57
C PRO A 237 -15.75 -0.29 -22.96
N LYS A 238 -15.60 -0.87 -21.76
CA LYS A 238 -16.70 -1.53 -21.05
C LYS A 238 -17.75 -0.52 -20.58
N LEU A 239 -17.33 0.62 -20.03
CA LEU A 239 -18.23 1.70 -19.62
C LEU A 239 -18.95 2.30 -20.83
N GLU A 240 -18.21 2.62 -21.90
CA GLU A 240 -18.76 3.13 -23.17
C GLU A 240 -19.86 2.19 -23.70
N LYS A 241 -19.55 0.88 -23.81
CA LYS A 241 -20.52 -0.12 -24.25
C LYS A 241 -21.75 -0.21 -23.34
N ILE A 242 -21.58 -0.14 -22.01
CA ILE A 242 -22.71 -0.21 -21.08
C ILE A 242 -23.65 0.98 -21.27
N ILE A 243 -23.09 2.17 -21.45
CA ILE A 243 -23.86 3.41 -21.65
C ILE A 243 -24.57 3.38 -23.00
N ASP A 244 -23.86 3.03 -24.08
CA ASP A 244 -24.40 3.01 -25.45
C ASP A 244 -25.53 1.98 -25.63
N GLU A 245 -25.42 0.83 -24.98
CA GLU A 245 -26.42 -0.24 -25.04
C GLU A 245 -27.48 -0.14 -23.92
N GLU A 246 -27.42 0.90 -23.08
CA GLU A 246 -28.31 1.10 -21.93
C GLU A 246 -28.40 -0.11 -20.97
N ASN A 247 -27.28 -0.81 -20.79
CA ASN A 247 -27.21 -2.03 -19.98
C ASN A 247 -27.23 -1.71 -18.48
N LYS A 248 -27.98 -2.50 -17.70
CA LYS A 248 -27.93 -2.45 -16.24
C LYS A 248 -26.81 -3.34 -15.70
N VAL A 249 -25.83 -2.74 -15.04
CA VAL A 249 -24.70 -3.43 -14.41
C VAL A 249 -24.40 -2.77 -13.07
N SER A 250 -24.25 -3.55 -12.01
CA SER A 250 -23.89 -3.03 -10.69
C SER A 250 -22.42 -2.59 -10.62
N HIS A 251 -22.11 -1.68 -9.69
CA HIS A 251 -20.71 -1.32 -9.42
C HIS A 251 -19.88 -2.54 -8.98
N SER A 252 -20.43 -3.44 -8.17
CA SER A 252 -19.79 -4.67 -7.73
C SER A 252 -19.48 -5.63 -8.89
N SER A 253 -20.37 -5.76 -9.87
CA SER A 253 -20.10 -6.57 -11.07
C SER A 253 -18.97 -5.99 -11.92
N LEU A 254 -18.89 -4.66 -12.05
CA LEU A 254 -17.78 -4.00 -12.74
C LEU A 254 -16.46 -4.19 -12.00
N MET A 255 -16.49 -4.13 -10.67
CA MET A 255 -15.34 -4.43 -9.82
C MET A 255 -14.81 -5.85 -10.08
N ASP A 256 -15.67 -6.86 -9.97
CA ASP A 256 -15.30 -8.27 -10.14
C ASP A 256 -14.71 -8.53 -11.52
N ASP A 257 -15.32 -7.97 -12.57
CA ASP A 257 -14.84 -8.14 -13.94
C ASP A 257 -13.49 -7.46 -14.16
N THR A 258 -13.28 -6.28 -13.56
CA THR A 258 -12.01 -5.56 -13.63
C THR A 258 -10.91 -6.30 -12.87
N GLU A 259 -11.20 -6.86 -11.70
CA GLU A 259 -10.28 -7.68 -10.93
C GLU A 259 -9.81 -8.90 -11.74
N LYS A 260 -10.73 -9.62 -12.38
CA LYS A 260 -10.40 -10.77 -13.26
C LYS A 260 -9.51 -10.40 -14.44
N VAL A 261 -9.52 -9.14 -14.87
CA VAL A 261 -8.67 -8.63 -15.95
C VAL A 261 -7.30 -8.21 -15.43
N ILE A 262 -7.23 -7.59 -14.25
CA ILE A 262 -5.95 -7.29 -13.60
C ILE A 262 -5.17 -8.59 -13.36
N LEU A 263 -5.83 -9.62 -12.82
CA LEU A 263 -5.22 -10.90 -12.49
C LEU A 263 -4.84 -11.75 -13.72
N ASP A 264 -5.30 -11.38 -14.92
CA ASP A 264 -4.95 -12.02 -16.19
C ASP A 264 -4.52 -10.96 -17.23
N PRO A 265 -3.29 -10.44 -17.12
CA PRO A 265 -2.83 -9.28 -17.88
C PRO A 265 -2.84 -9.50 -19.40
N LEU A 266 -2.86 -10.76 -19.87
CA LEU A 266 -2.97 -11.09 -21.28
C LEU A 266 -4.31 -10.65 -21.88
N LYS A 267 -5.39 -10.56 -21.09
CA LYS A 267 -6.69 -10.05 -21.54
C LYS A 267 -6.64 -8.62 -22.05
N VAL A 268 -5.64 -7.84 -21.60
CA VAL A 268 -5.40 -6.47 -22.05
C VAL A 268 -4.08 -6.34 -22.83
N LYS A 269 -3.58 -7.45 -23.38
CA LYS A 269 -2.36 -7.52 -24.21
C LYS A 269 -1.10 -7.06 -23.47
N VAL A 270 -1.03 -7.30 -22.17
CA VAL A 270 0.13 -6.97 -21.34
C VAL A 270 0.89 -8.25 -21.02
N GLU A 271 2.12 -8.35 -21.51
CA GLU A 271 3.00 -9.50 -21.29
C GLU A 271 3.71 -9.41 -19.93
N LEU A 272 2.96 -9.68 -18.86
CA LEU A 272 3.50 -9.83 -17.52
C LEU A 272 3.25 -11.24 -16.98
N LYS A 273 4.17 -11.69 -16.13
CA LYS A 273 4.04 -12.94 -15.39
C LYS A 273 2.86 -12.85 -14.43
N ALA A 274 1.76 -13.53 -14.72
CA ALA A 274 0.52 -13.48 -13.94
C ALA A 274 0.72 -13.88 -12.47
N GLU A 275 1.66 -14.79 -12.19
CA GLU A 275 1.99 -15.20 -10.82
C GLU A 275 2.67 -14.11 -9.98
N LYS A 276 3.11 -13.02 -10.61
CA LYS A 276 3.66 -11.84 -9.94
C LYS A 276 2.67 -10.68 -9.89
N VAL A 277 1.48 -10.84 -10.48
CA VAL A 277 0.46 -9.80 -10.55
C VAL A 277 -0.58 -10.04 -9.46
N ASP A 278 -1.04 -8.94 -8.86
CA ASP A 278 -2.16 -8.92 -7.94
C ASP A 278 -2.91 -7.57 -8.04
N ILE A 279 -4.08 -7.47 -7.43
CA ILE A 279 -4.76 -6.18 -7.23
C ILE A 279 -4.18 -5.45 -6.01
N CYS A 280 -4.17 -4.12 -6.04
CA CYS A 280 -3.82 -3.34 -4.86
C CYS A 280 -4.97 -3.33 -3.83
N TYR A 281 -6.19 -3.26 -4.33
CA TYR A 281 -7.45 -3.23 -3.61
C TYR A 281 -8.57 -3.57 -4.62
N PRO A 282 -9.76 -4.00 -4.18
CA PRO A 282 -10.88 -4.26 -5.08
C PRO A 282 -11.22 -3.01 -5.91
N PRO A 283 -11.27 -3.07 -7.26
CA PRO A 283 -11.54 -1.91 -8.11
C PRO A 283 -12.78 -1.12 -7.67
N ILE A 284 -12.66 0.20 -7.58
CA ILE A 284 -13.72 1.07 -7.07
C ILE A 284 -14.48 1.69 -8.23
N PHE A 285 -15.79 1.50 -8.26
CA PHE A 285 -16.74 2.15 -9.16
C PHE A 285 -17.80 2.87 -8.33
N GLN A 286 -18.07 4.13 -8.63
CA GLN A 286 -19.08 4.95 -7.93
C GLN A 286 -19.83 5.83 -8.92
N SER A 287 -21.14 5.93 -8.75
CA SER A 287 -22.01 6.83 -9.51
C SER A 287 -23.32 7.08 -8.76
N GLY A 288 -24.20 7.91 -9.29
CA GLY A 288 -25.57 8.05 -8.78
C GLY A 288 -25.70 8.79 -7.45
N GLY A 289 -24.76 9.67 -7.11
CA GLY A 289 -24.83 10.56 -5.95
C GLY A 289 -24.11 10.05 -4.70
N GLU A 290 -23.77 8.76 -4.67
CA GLU A 290 -23.06 8.10 -3.57
C GLU A 290 -21.56 7.98 -3.89
N PHE A 291 -20.77 8.85 -3.26
CA PHE A 291 -19.32 8.92 -3.49
C PHE A 291 -18.55 8.91 -2.18
N ASP A 292 -17.46 8.15 -2.15
CA ASP A 292 -16.50 8.12 -1.06
C ASP A 292 -15.07 8.16 -1.64
N LEU A 293 -14.36 9.26 -1.41
CA LEU A 293 -13.00 9.45 -1.92
C LEU A 293 -11.92 8.89 -0.98
N ARG A 294 -12.32 8.27 0.14
CA ARG A 294 -11.37 7.61 1.03
C ARG A 294 -10.83 6.35 0.35
N PRO A 295 -9.54 6.00 0.56
CA PRO A 295 -8.98 4.77 0.01
C PRO A 295 -9.61 3.46 0.53
N SER A 296 -10.47 3.54 1.54
CA SER A 296 -11.24 2.41 2.09
C SER A 296 -12.61 2.24 1.43
N ALA A 297 -12.95 3.06 0.43
CA ALA A 297 -14.21 2.94 -0.29
C ALA A 297 -14.32 1.60 -1.03
N SER A 298 -15.55 1.14 -1.23
CA SER A 298 -15.86 -0.10 -1.94
C SER A 298 -16.96 0.14 -2.97
N SER A 299 -16.92 -0.61 -4.07
CA SER A 299 -18.03 -0.68 -5.02
C SER A 299 -19.25 -1.32 -4.34
N ASN A 300 -20.43 -0.72 -4.49
CA ASN A 300 -21.67 -1.22 -3.90
C ASN A 300 -22.48 -2.05 -4.92
N ASP A 301 -23.67 -2.51 -4.53
CA ASP A 301 -24.55 -3.31 -5.41
C ASP A 301 -25.56 -2.48 -6.21
N ASP A 302 -25.48 -1.15 -6.14
CA ASP A 302 -26.34 -0.29 -6.98
C ASP A 302 -25.90 -0.36 -8.44
N ASP A 303 -26.88 -0.24 -9.35
CA ASP A 303 -26.64 -0.13 -10.78
C ASP A 303 -25.86 1.15 -11.11
N LEU A 304 -24.93 1.04 -12.06
CA LEU A 304 -24.23 2.17 -12.66
C LEU A 304 -25.25 3.20 -13.17
N TYR A 305 -25.04 4.46 -12.82
CA TYR A 305 -25.92 5.56 -13.15
C TYR A 305 -25.26 6.52 -14.13
N TYR A 306 -25.90 6.70 -15.29
CA TYR A 306 -25.35 7.43 -16.43
C TYR A 306 -26.39 8.26 -17.19
N ASP A 307 -27.50 8.66 -16.56
CA ASP A 307 -28.39 9.67 -17.15
C ASP A 307 -27.69 11.03 -17.26
N SER A 308 -28.32 12.00 -17.93
CA SER A 308 -27.73 13.33 -18.09
C SER A 308 -27.31 13.99 -16.76
N THR A 309 -26.17 14.68 -16.77
CA THR A 309 -25.52 15.29 -15.59
C THR A 309 -24.93 14.26 -14.61
N SER A 310 -24.70 13.02 -15.02
CA SER A 310 -24.08 12.00 -14.16
C SER A 310 -22.56 12.09 -14.09
N VAL A 311 -22.02 11.53 -13.02
CA VAL A 311 -20.58 11.39 -12.77
C VAL A 311 -20.29 9.95 -12.42
N ILE A 312 -19.28 9.35 -13.07
CA ILE A 312 -18.79 8.01 -12.76
C ILE A 312 -17.34 8.13 -12.31
N LEU A 313 -17.02 7.66 -11.11
CA LEU A 313 -15.65 7.53 -10.62
C LEU A 313 -15.19 6.09 -10.79
N CYS A 314 -13.98 5.92 -11.30
CA CYS A 314 -13.30 4.64 -11.32
C CYS A 314 -11.89 4.80 -10.76
N ALA A 315 -11.52 3.98 -9.77
CA ALA A 315 -10.17 3.90 -9.25
C ALA A 315 -9.68 2.46 -9.23
N ILE A 316 -8.56 2.19 -9.88
CA ILE A 316 -7.97 0.85 -9.96
C ILE A 316 -6.47 0.91 -9.66
N GLY A 317 -5.95 -0.16 -9.07
CA GLY A 317 -4.52 -0.31 -8.83
C GLY A 317 -4.13 -1.76 -8.98
N SER A 318 -3.09 -2.02 -9.76
CA SER A 318 -2.43 -3.32 -9.83
C SER A 318 -1.11 -3.30 -9.09
N ARG A 319 -0.70 -4.49 -8.65
CA ARG A 319 0.54 -4.77 -7.96
C ARG A 319 1.38 -5.71 -8.79
N TYR A 320 2.68 -5.44 -8.95
CA TYR A 320 3.62 -6.34 -9.59
C TYR A 320 4.80 -6.64 -8.68
N ASN A 321 5.04 -7.92 -8.40
CA ASN A 321 6.09 -8.39 -7.50
C ASN A 321 6.10 -7.61 -6.18
N CYS A 322 4.91 -7.44 -5.60
CA CYS A 322 4.62 -6.69 -4.37
C CYS A 322 4.66 -5.15 -4.44
N TYR A 323 5.02 -4.53 -5.56
CA TYR A 323 5.02 -3.06 -5.70
C TYR A 323 3.72 -2.57 -6.30
N CYS A 324 3.12 -1.58 -5.64
CA CYS A 324 1.80 -1.04 -5.95
C CYS A 324 1.87 0.07 -6.99
N SER A 325 0.75 0.25 -7.69
CA SER A 325 0.47 1.41 -8.53
C SER A 325 -1.01 1.75 -8.40
N ASN A 326 -1.40 2.94 -8.83
CA ASN A 326 -2.74 3.45 -8.71
C ASN A 326 -3.09 4.41 -9.87
N VAL A 327 -4.34 4.36 -10.32
CA VAL A 327 -4.94 5.37 -11.19
C VAL A 327 -6.40 5.59 -10.79
N ALA A 328 -6.86 6.84 -10.88
CA ALA A 328 -8.28 7.16 -10.76
C ALA A 328 -8.70 8.16 -11.84
N ARG A 329 -9.90 7.96 -12.38
CA ARG A 329 -10.50 8.80 -13.41
C ARG A 329 -11.96 9.09 -13.08
N THR A 330 -12.41 10.26 -13.51
CA THR A 330 -13.81 10.65 -13.51
C THR A 330 -14.30 10.73 -14.94
N TYR A 331 -15.43 10.10 -15.23
CA TYR A 331 -16.18 10.23 -16.46
C TYR A 331 -17.41 11.10 -16.22
N LEU A 332 -17.67 12.02 -17.15
CA LEU A 332 -18.73 13.01 -17.06
C LEU A 332 -19.75 12.73 -18.15
N ILE A 333 -21.01 12.48 -17.79
CA ILE A 333 -22.08 12.17 -18.75
C ILE A 333 -23.01 13.38 -18.87
N ASP A 334 -23.12 13.96 -20.07
CA ASP A 334 -23.83 15.22 -20.34
C ASP A 334 -23.60 16.30 -19.26
N ALA A 335 -22.33 16.50 -18.90
CA ALA A 335 -22.01 17.35 -17.76
C ALA A 335 -22.58 18.77 -17.90
N ASN A 336 -22.95 19.37 -16.79
CA ASN A 336 -23.34 20.78 -16.78
C ASN A 336 -22.08 21.70 -16.73
N PRO A 337 -22.24 23.03 -16.89
CA PRO A 337 -21.10 23.96 -16.84
C PRO A 337 -20.29 23.90 -15.53
N MET A 338 -20.94 23.61 -14.40
CA MET A 338 -20.31 23.53 -13.09
C MET A 338 -19.42 22.30 -12.96
N GLN A 339 -19.90 21.12 -13.36
CA GLN A 339 -19.13 19.87 -13.39
C GLN A 339 -17.91 20.01 -14.29
N ARG A 340 -18.08 20.58 -15.50
CA ARG A 340 -16.96 20.88 -16.40
C ARG A 340 -15.95 21.85 -15.80
N LYS A 341 -16.40 22.92 -15.15
CA LYS A 341 -15.52 23.88 -14.47
C LYS A 341 -14.74 23.20 -13.34
N ALA A 342 -15.43 22.48 -12.46
CA ALA A 342 -14.84 21.80 -11.32
C ALA A 342 -13.80 20.76 -11.77
N TYR A 343 -14.10 19.96 -12.79
CA TYR A 343 -13.16 18.98 -13.33
C TYR A 343 -11.92 19.62 -13.95
N LYS A 344 -12.08 20.71 -14.72
CA LYS A 344 -10.94 21.47 -15.28
C LYS A 344 -10.07 22.07 -14.18
N VAL A 345 -10.66 22.56 -13.09
CA VAL A 345 -9.92 23.08 -11.94
C VAL A 345 -9.19 21.95 -11.22
N LEU A 346 -9.85 20.81 -11.01
CA LEU A 346 -9.25 19.64 -10.37
C LEU A 346 -8.03 19.14 -11.15
N HIS A 347 -8.16 19.02 -12.47
CA HIS A 347 -7.05 18.62 -13.34
C HIS A 347 -5.86 19.57 -13.23
N LYS A 348 -6.10 20.89 -13.30
CA LYS A 348 -5.02 21.88 -13.14
C LYS A 348 -4.35 21.82 -11.76
N ALA A 349 -5.13 21.56 -10.71
CA ALA A 349 -4.60 21.42 -9.35
C ALA A 349 -3.78 20.13 -9.18
N HIS A 350 -4.23 19.04 -9.81
CA HIS A 350 -3.49 17.78 -9.87
C HIS A 350 -2.17 17.92 -10.63
N ASP A 351 -2.17 18.54 -11.81
CA ASP A 351 -0.95 18.85 -12.58
C ASP A 351 0.04 19.70 -11.77
N ALA A 352 -0.46 20.70 -11.04
CA ALA A 352 0.37 21.55 -10.19
C ALA A 352 0.99 20.77 -9.02
N ALA A 353 0.25 19.84 -8.41
CA ALA A 353 0.78 18.96 -7.38
C ALA A 353 1.90 18.07 -7.93
N ILE A 354 1.69 17.45 -9.10
CA ILE A 354 2.71 16.64 -9.78
C ILE A 354 3.94 17.49 -10.08
N ALA A 355 3.77 18.68 -10.68
CA ALA A 355 4.87 19.55 -11.05
C ALA A 355 5.72 20.03 -9.86
N ALA A 356 5.14 20.05 -8.65
CA ALA A 356 5.82 20.42 -7.42
C ALA A 356 6.61 19.26 -6.77
N LEU A 357 6.41 18.00 -7.18
CA LEU A 357 7.15 16.83 -6.68
C LEU A 357 8.56 16.72 -7.29
N LYS A 358 9.33 17.80 -7.24
CA LYS A 358 10.72 17.84 -7.71
C LYS A 358 11.70 17.58 -6.57
N SER A 359 12.84 16.99 -6.90
CA SER A 359 13.93 16.79 -5.96
C SER A 359 14.30 18.10 -5.25
N GLY A 360 14.44 18.04 -3.93
CA GLY A 360 14.77 19.19 -3.08
C GLY A 360 13.57 19.96 -2.54
N ASN A 361 12.39 19.84 -3.16
CA ASN A 361 11.17 20.44 -2.62
C ASN A 361 10.71 19.74 -1.35
N LYS A 362 9.95 20.44 -0.52
CA LYS A 362 9.19 19.81 0.57
C LYS A 362 8.03 19.00 0.00
N VAL A 363 7.70 17.89 0.65
CA VAL A 363 6.54 17.07 0.32
C VAL A 363 5.25 17.89 0.39
N SER A 364 5.14 18.82 1.34
CA SER A 364 4.01 19.74 1.50
C SER A 364 3.79 20.68 0.32
N ALA A 365 4.83 20.98 -0.47
CA ALA A 365 4.75 21.86 -1.63
C ALA A 365 3.77 21.32 -2.68
N ALA A 366 3.63 20.00 -2.82
CA ALA A 366 2.69 19.38 -3.75
C ALA A 366 1.24 19.73 -3.41
N TYR A 367 0.85 19.56 -2.15
CA TYR A 367 -0.51 19.90 -1.74
C TYR A 367 -0.77 21.41 -1.75
N GLN A 368 0.21 22.22 -1.33
CA GLN A 368 0.12 23.67 -1.37
C GLN A 368 -0.04 24.20 -2.81
N ALA A 369 0.65 23.61 -3.78
CA ALA A 369 0.50 23.95 -5.19
C ALA A 369 -0.94 23.67 -5.70
N ALA A 370 -1.52 22.53 -5.34
CA ALA A 370 -2.92 22.23 -5.65
C ALA A 370 -3.89 23.24 -5.03
N VAL A 371 -3.74 23.53 -3.73
CA VAL A 371 -4.56 24.51 -3.01
C VAL A 371 -4.50 25.88 -3.68
N ALA A 372 -3.30 26.36 -4.03
CA ALA A 372 -3.10 27.66 -4.67
C ALA A 372 -3.81 27.76 -6.03
N VAL A 373 -3.87 26.68 -6.81
CA VAL A 373 -4.63 26.64 -8.06
C VAL A 373 -6.13 26.79 -7.79
N VAL A 374 -6.67 26.03 -6.84
CA VAL A 374 -8.11 26.07 -6.52
C VAL A 374 -8.51 27.42 -5.95
N GLU A 375 -7.73 27.95 -5.00
CA GLU A 375 -7.96 29.27 -4.40
C GLU A 375 -7.95 30.40 -5.44
N LYS A 376 -7.07 30.32 -6.44
CA LYS A 376 -6.98 31.31 -7.51
C LYS A 376 -8.11 31.23 -8.54
N VAL A 377 -8.54 30.01 -8.91
CA VAL A 377 -9.43 29.79 -10.07
C VAL A 377 -10.89 29.56 -9.67
N ALA A 378 -11.12 28.92 -8.53
CA ALA A 378 -12.45 28.59 -8.01
C ALA A 378 -12.46 28.52 -6.47
N PRO A 379 -12.21 29.65 -5.78
CA PRO A 379 -12.16 29.69 -4.31
C PRO A 379 -13.46 29.19 -3.66
N GLU A 380 -14.60 29.32 -4.35
CA GLU A 380 -15.91 28.89 -3.87
C GLU A 380 -16.03 27.37 -3.64
N ILE A 381 -15.22 26.56 -4.33
CA ILE A 381 -15.20 25.10 -4.16
C ILE A 381 -14.00 24.61 -3.34
N LEU A 382 -13.13 25.49 -2.84
CA LEU A 382 -11.91 25.11 -2.11
C LEU A 382 -12.20 24.24 -0.87
N ARG A 383 -13.28 24.53 -0.15
CA ARG A 383 -13.69 23.76 1.04
C ARG A 383 -13.98 22.28 0.74
N HIS A 384 -14.30 21.95 -0.51
CA HIS A 384 -14.60 20.60 -0.98
C HIS A 384 -13.35 19.83 -1.40
N LEU A 385 -12.19 20.47 -1.51
CA LEU A 385 -10.95 19.81 -1.89
C LEU A 385 -10.54 18.79 -0.81
N THR A 386 -10.10 17.60 -1.23
CA THR A 386 -9.54 16.60 -0.33
C THR A 386 -8.41 17.20 0.52
N LYS A 387 -8.26 16.73 1.76
CA LYS A 387 -7.25 17.26 2.71
C LYS A 387 -5.81 16.83 2.40
N THR A 388 -5.63 15.97 1.40
CA THR A 388 -4.33 15.52 0.90
C THR A 388 -4.39 15.42 -0.61
N ALA A 389 -3.23 15.54 -1.27
CA ALA A 389 -3.02 15.19 -2.68
C ALA A 389 -2.49 13.75 -2.85
N GLY A 390 -2.61 12.89 -1.84
CA GLY A 390 -2.17 11.49 -1.89
C GLY A 390 -1.02 11.16 -0.93
N THR A 391 -0.25 10.12 -1.25
CA THR A 391 0.85 9.59 -0.41
C THR A 391 1.98 9.00 -1.24
N GLY A 392 3.12 8.70 -0.61
CA GLY A 392 4.07 7.75 -1.17
C GLY A 392 3.42 6.39 -1.45
N ILE A 393 3.95 5.65 -2.42
CA ILE A 393 3.49 4.32 -2.82
C ILE A 393 4.68 3.43 -3.16
N GLY A 394 4.57 2.13 -2.86
CA GLY A 394 5.63 1.16 -3.07
C GLY A 394 5.19 -0.24 -2.67
N LEU A 395 5.92 -0.89 -1.76
CA LEU A 395 5.47 -2.15 -1.14
C LEU A 395 4.17 -1.97 -0.36
N GLU A 396 4.00 -0.77 0.18
CA GLU A 396 2.78 -0.30 0.80
C GLU A 396 1.97 0.49 -0.22
N PHE A 397 0.65 0.28 -0.26
CA PHE A 397 -0.23 1.11 -1.07
C PHE A 397 -0.25 2.57 -0.60
N ARG A 398 -0.07 2.79 0.72
CA ARG A 398 0.00 4.12 1.33
C ARG A 398 1.18 4.23 2.29
N GLU A 399 2.26 4.84 1.83
CA GLU A 399 3.41 5.20 2.68
C GLU A 399 3.06 6.46 3.49
N SER A 400 2.43 6.28 4.64
CA SER A 400 1.87 7.38 5.46
C SER A 400 2.89 8.44 5.90
N GLY A 401 4.17 8.08 6.06
CA GLY A 401 5.24 9.03 6.35
C GLY A 401 5.46 10.07 5.24
N TYR A 402 4.99 9.78 4.03
CA TYR A 402 5.10 10.60 2.82
C TYR A 402 3.73 11.05 2.31
N SER A 403 2.81 11.39 3.22
CA SER A 403 1.53 12.00 2.86
C SER A 403 1.72 13.39 2.26
N LEU A 404 1.07 13.63 1.12
CA LEU A 404 1.03 14.91 0.40
C LEU A 404 -0.02 15.83 1.05
N ASN A 405 0.28 16.37 2.23
CA ASN A 405 -0.59 17.28 2.97
C ASN A 405 0.10 18.63 3.22
N SER A 406 -0.58 19.59 3.84
CA SER A 406 -0.06 20.96 4.01
C SER A 406 1.14 21.10 4.95
N THR A 407 1.46 20.09 5.76
CA THR A 407 2.43 20.18 6.87
C THR A 407 3.60 19.21 6.77
N ASN A 408 3.64 18.33 5.78
CA ASN A 408 4.72 17.36 5.63
C ASN A 408 6.00 18.02 5.07
N ASP A 409 6.92 18.36 5.96
CA ASP A 409 8.17 19.04 5.63
C ASP A 409 9.33 18.13 5.21
N ARG A 410 9.09 16.82 5.01
CA ARG A 410 10.10 15.93 4.43
C ARG A 410 10.53 16.41 3.04
N VAL A 411 11.77 16.11 2.66
CA VAL A 411 12.33 16.50 1.38
C VAL A 411 12.09 15.42 0.35
N VAL A 412 11.61 15.82 -0.82
CA VAL A 412 11.43 14.97 -2.00
C VAL A 412 12.79 14.61 -2.58
N LYS A 413 13.04 13.31 -2.81
CA LYS A 413 14.30 12.78 -3.34
C LYS A 413 14.07 12.00 -4.65
N PRO A 414 15.04 11.97 -5.58
CA PRO A 414 14.97 11.11 -6.76
C PRO A 414 14.76 9.64 -6.36
N GLY A 415 13.96 8.91 -7.14
CA GLY A 415 13.58 7.53 -6.86
C GLY A 415 12.40 7.37 -5.91
N MET A 416 11.89 8.45 -5.30
CA MET A 416 10.60 8.40 -4.60
C MET A 416 9.46 8.19 -5.59
N VAL A 417 8.42 7.49 -5.14
CA VAL A 417 7.22 7.22 -5.94
C VAL A 417 5.99 7.64 -5.13
N PHE A 418 5.08 8.38 -5.76
CA PHE A 418 3.86 8.89 -5.16
C PHE A 418 2.62 8.43 -5.92
N ASN A 419 1.58 8.08 -5.19
CA ASN A 419 0.20 8.09 -5.68
C ASN A 419 -0.32 9.52 -5.48
N VAL A 420 -0.32 10.33 -6.54
CA VAL A 420 -0.85 11.68 -6.51
C VAL A 420 -2.34 11.62 -6.79
N SER A 421 -3.15 11.71 -5.74
CA SER A 421 -4.61 11.53 -5.76
C SER A 421 -5.30 12.74 -5.14
N LEU A 422 -6.10 13.43 -5.94
CA LEU A 422 -6.76 14.68 -5.56
C LEU A 422 -8.22 14.66 -6.02
N GLY A 423 -9.12 15.19 -5.19
CA GLY A 423 -10.54 15.21 -5.53
C GLY A 423 -11.32 16.36 -4.91
N PHE A 424 -12.55 16.53 -5.37
CA PHE A 424 -13.56 17.38 -4.74
C PHE A 424 -14.68 16.51 -4.19
N GLU A 425 -15.03 16.72 -2.92
CA GLU A 425 -16.05 15.96 -2.20
C GLU A 425 -17.35 16.75 -2.07
N ASN A 426 -18.49 16.09 -2.29
CA ASN A 426 -19.82 16.63 -1.96
C ASN A 426 -20.14 17.97 -2.65
N LEU A 427 -19.75 18.13 -3.91
CA LEU A 427 -20.21 19.23 -4.76
C LEU A 427 -21.70 19.10 -5.06
N GLN A 428 -22.34 20.22 -5.37
CA GLN A 428 -23.79 20.32 -5.60
C GLN A 428 -24.04 20.84 -7.02
N ALA A 429 -24.67 20.04 -7.86
CA ALA A 429 -25.17 20.43 -9.18
C ALA A 429 -26.61 20.93 -9.06
N GLN A 430 -26.99 21.88 -9.92
CA GLN A 430 -28.36 22.41 -9.96
C GLN A 430 -29.27 21.46 -10.76
N THR A 431 -29.62 20.31 -10.19
CA THR A 431 -30.57 19.34 -10.77
C THR A 431 -31.71 19.06 -9.80
N LYS A 432 -32.83 18.54 -10.32
CA LYS A 432 -33.97 18.07 -9.50
C LYS A 432 -33.88 16.58 -9.16
N ASN A 433 -32.86 15.91 -9.66
CA ASN A 433 -32.70 14.47 -9.52
C ASN A 433 -31.73 14.18 -8.37
N PRO A 434 -32.18 13.52 -7.29
CA PRO A 434 -31.33 13.21 -6.15
C PRO A 434 -30.02 12.47 -6.51
N LYS A 435 -30.03 11.66 -7.57
CA LYS A 435 -28.86 10.90 -8.04
C LYS A 435 -27.80 11.74 -8.76
N THR A 436 -28.14 12.97 -9.16
CA THR A 436 -27.19 13.88 -9.84
C THR A 436 -27.03 15.22 -9.13
N GLU A 437 -27.81 15.49 -8.10
CA GLU A 437 -27.71 16.71 -7.29
C GLU A 437 -26.36 16.79 -6.59
N LYS A 438 -25.92 15.69 -5.97
CA LYS A 438 -24.63 15.61 -5.28
C LYS A 438 -23.61 14.86 -6.13
N PHE A 439 -22.39 15.36 -6.23
CA PHE A 439 -21.32 14.65 -6.93
C PHE A 439 -19.94 14.89 -6.32
N SER A 440 -19.00 13.99 -6.63
CA SER A 440 -17.59 14.12 -6.30
C SER A 440 -16.74 13.89 -7.54
N LEU A 441 -15.53 14.43 -7.56
CA LEU A 441 -14.57 14.28 -8.66
C LEU A 441 -13.26 13.74 -8.10
N LEU A 442 -12.57 12.86 -8.83
CA LEU A 442 -11.31 12.26 -8.40
C LEU A 442 -10.38 12.02 -9.60
N VAL A 443 -9.14 12.46 -9.47
CA VAL A 443 -8.05 12.14 -10.39
C VAL A 443 -6.88 11.62 -9.59
N ALA A 444 -6.31 10.48 -10.01
CA ALA A 444 -5.11 9.95 -9.39
C ALA A 444 -4.15 9.34 -10.41
N ASP A 445 -2.86 9.50 -10.17
CA ASP A 445 -1.79 8.96 -11.00
C ASP A 445 -0.59 8.49 -10.17
N THR A 446 0.12 7.48 -10.67
CA THR A 446 1.39 7.03 -10.09
C THR A 446 2.54 7.81 -10.71
N VAL A 447 3.35 8.47 -9.87
CA VAL A 447 4.38 9.42 -10.29
C VAL A 447 5.72 9.06 -9.68
N VAL A 448 6.77 9.04 -10.49
CA VAL A 448 8.16 8.85 -10.05
C VAL A 448 8.87 10.20 -10.05
N VAL A 449 9.54 10.49 -8.94
CA VAL A 449 10.46 11.62 -8.84
C VAL A 449 11.76 11.22 -9.51
N VAL A 450 12.15 11.97 -10.53
CA VAL A 450 13.37 11.75 -11.31
C VAL A 450 14.53 12.61 -10.79
N GLY A 451 15.65 12.60 -11.52
CA GLY A 451 16.86 13.35 -11.16
C GLY A 451 16.66 14.86 -10.99
N CYS A 452 17.67 15.51 -10.40
CA CYS A 452 17.62 16.94 -10.06
C CYS A 452 17.26 17.82 -11.27
N GLY A 453 16.32 18.74 -11.09
CA GLY A 453 15.87 19.69 -12.12
C GLY A 453 14.91 19.13 -13.17
N LEU A 454 14.69 17.81 -13.22
CA LEU A 454 13.79 17.19 -14.20
C LEU A 454 12.33 17.17 -13.69
N PRO A 455 11.34 17.26 -14.61
CA PRO A 455 9.94 17.10 -14.24
C PRO A 455 9.65 15.63 -13.84
N PRO A 456 8.77 15.37 -12.88
CA PRO A 456 8.40 14.02 -12.48
C PRO A 456 7.81 13.20 -13.64
N GLU A 457 8.09 11.89 -13.64
CA GLU A 457 7.60 10.95 -14.65
C GLU A 457 6.24 10.39 -14.22
N VAL A 458 5.19 10.65 -14.99
CA VAL A 458 3.84 10.12 -14.73
C VAL A 458 3.72 8.74 -15.38
N LEU A 459 3.74 7.68 -14.57
CA LEU A 459 3.74 6.30 -15.07
C LEU A 459 2.39 5.85 -15.63
N THR A 460 1.31 6.55 -15.27
CA THR A 460 -0.07 6.25 -15.68
C THR A 460 -0.63 7.24 -16.70
N GLN A 461 0.24 7.97 -17.41
CA GLN A 461 -0.11 9.04 -18.35
C GLN A 461 -0.86 8.57 -19.61
N ALA A 462 -0.81 7.28 -19.95
CA ALA A 462 -1.34 6.74 -21.21
C ALA A 462 -2.89 6.77 -21.35
N LEU A 463 -3.58 7.45 -20.44
CA LEU A 463 -5.03 7.59 -20.37
C LEU A 463 -5.42 9.04 -20.67
N PRO A 464 -6.34 9.28 -21.62
CA PRO A 464 -6.94 10.60 -21.78
C PRO A 464 -7.54 11.03 -20.43
N THR A 465 -7.08 12.16 -19.91
CA THR A 465 -7.63 12.80 -18.70
C THR A 465 -8.80 13.73 -19.05
N ALA A 466 -9.25 13.73 -20.30
CA ALA A 466 -10.44 14.43 -20.76
C ALA A 466 -11.18 13.50 -21.74
N GLY A 467 -12.15 12.75 -21.24
CA GLY A 467 -13.25 12.26 -22.07
C GLY A 467 -14.28 13.38 -22.16
N TYR A 468 -14.53 13.89 -23.37
CA TYR A 468 -15.66 14.77 -23.64
C TYR A 468 -16.88 13.95 -24.02
#